data_AF-A0A6J1HQL1-F1
#
_entry.id   AF-A0A6J1HQL1-F1
#
_cell.length_a   1.000
_cell.length_b   1.000
_cell.length_c   1.000
_cell.angle_alpha   90.00
_cell.angle_beta   90.00
_cell.angle_gamma   90.00
#
_symmetry.space_group_name_H-M   'P 1'
#
loop_
_entity.id
_entity.type
_entity.pdbx_description
1 polymer ?
#
loop_
_entity_poly.entity_id
_entity_poly.type
_entity_poly.pdbx_seq_one_letter_code
_entity_poly.pdbx_strand_id
1 'polypeptide(L)'
;MASVSASSFCVRSAAPRSRQISETAKLSGLKRVSFSHQGRNTFSSRRLQSLQISCAAKPETVEKVSKIVKKQLALPDDSTVNGESKFSTLGADSLDTVEIVMGLEEEFGISVEEESAQSITTVQEAADMIEDLILKKSG
;
A
#
# COMPACT_ATOMS: atom_id res chain seq x y z
N MET A 1 -47.90 13.16 -25.96
CA MET A 1 -47.39 11.98 -26.67
C MET A 1 -45.88 11.96 -26.47
N ALA A 2 -45.36 11.05 -25.66
CA ALA A 2 -43.94 10.98 -25.30
C ALA A 2 -43.23 9.97 -26.21
N SER A 3 -42.08 10.34 -26.79
CA SER A 3 -41.25 9.45 -27.59
C SER A 3 -39.88 9.31 -26.91
N VAL A 4 -39.56 8.08 -26.52
CA VAL A 4 -38.28 7.68 -25.92
C VAL A 4 -37.39 7.11 -27.03
N SER A 5 -36.16 7.62 -27.13
CA SER A 5 -35.14 7.11 -28.05
C SER A 5 -34.10 6.34 -27.23
N ALA A 6 -34.02 5.03 -27.44
CA ALA A 6 -33.07 4.14 -26.78
C ALA A 6 -31.97 3.74 -27.78
N SER A 7 -30.72 3.99 -27.40
CA SER A 7 -29.52 3.52 -28.11
C SER A 7 -29.17 2.10 -27.67
N SER A 8 -29.16 1.16 -28.63
CA SER A 8 -28.70 -0.22 -28.43
C SER A 8 -27.19 -0.34 -28.64
N PHE A 9 -26.49 -0.86 -27.65
CA PHE A 9 -25.13 -1.40 -27.79
C PHE A 9 -25.20 -2.93 -27.74
N CYS A 10 -24.77 -3.59 -28.81
CA CYS A 10 -24.65 -5.05 -28.89
C CYS A 10 -23.21 -5.46 -28.60
N VAL A 11 -22.95 -6.13 -27.47
CA VAL A 11 -21.71 -6.89 -27.24
C VAL A 11 -22.01 -8.37 -27.43
N ARG A 12 -21.33 -8.94 -28.41
CA ARG A 12 -21.43 -10.34 -28.86
C ARG A 12 -20.20 -11.07 -28.34
N SER A 13 -20.35 -12.01 -27.41
CA SER A 13 -19.31 -13.00 -27.09
C SER A 13 -19.93 -14.18 -26.32
N ALA A 14 -20.18 -15.27 -27.04
CA ALA A 14 -20.44 -16.58 -26.47
C ALA A 14 -19.72 -17.61 -27.36
N ALA A 15 -18.72 -18.29 -26.81
CA ALA A 15 -18.02 -19.40 -27.45
C ALA A 15 -18.28 -20.71 -26.67
N PRO A 16 -18.29 -21.87 -27.35
CA PRO A 16 -18.95 -23.08 -26.87
C PRO A 16 -18.05 -24.09 -26.16
N ARG A 17 -18.75 -24.96 -25.42
CA ARG A 17 -18.40 -26.24 -24.80
C ARG A 17 -18.05 -27.31 -25.85
N SER A 18 -17.08 -28.20 -25.60
CA SER A 18 -17.21 -29.68 -25.66
C SER A 18 -15.88 -30.46 -25.87
N ARG A 19 -15.56 -31.32 -24.88
CA ARG A 19 -15.11 -32.75 -24.89
C ARG A 19 -14.22 -33.36 -26.02
N GLN A 20 -13.07 -33.90 -25.56
CA GLN A 20 -12.59 -35.32 -25.58
C GLN A 20 -11.56 -35.87 -26.62
N ILE A 21 -10.56 -36.60 -26.07
CA ILE A 21 -9.70 -37.77 -26.49
C ILE A 21 -8.52 -37.65 -27.50
N SER A 22 -7.38 -38.26 -27.07
CA SER A 22 -6.30 -39.01 -27.81
C SER A 22 -5.45 -38.25 -28.85
N GLU A 23 -4.15 -38.45 -29.05
CA GLU A 23 -3.23 -39.57 -28.84
C GLU A 23 -1.76 -39.08 -28.97
N THR A 24 -0.84 -39.86 -28.41
CA THR A 24 0.59 -40.06 -28.77
C THR A 24 1.39 -38.98 -29.51
N ALA A 25 2.46 -38.49 -28.88
CA ALA A 25 3.74 -38.27 -29.57
C ALA A 25 4.92 -38.29 -28.60
N LYS A 26 5.85 -39.20 -28.88
CA LYS A 26 7.18 -39.33 -28.26
C LYS A 26 7.93 -37.99 -28.30
N LEU A 27 8.54 -37.59 -27.18
CA LEU A 27 9.72 -36.74 -27.21
C LEU A 27 10.80 -37.36 -26.32
N SER A 28 11.72 -38.01 -26.99
CA SER A 28 12.98 -38.52 -26.48
C SER A 28 13.96 -37.38 -26.20
N GLY A 29 14.55 -37.41 -25.00
CA GLY A 29 15.98 -37.14 -24.83
C GLY A 29 16.38 -35.73 -24.43
N LEU A 30 16.41 -35.45 -23.12
CA LEU A 30 17.42 -34.55 -22.56
C LEU A 30 18.09 -35.23 -21.37
N LYS A 31 19.41 -35.33 -21.48
CA LYS A 31 20.31 -36.03 -20.55
C LYS A 31 20.30 -35.30 -19.21
N ARG A 32 19.86 -36.04 -18.20
CA ARG A 32 19.90 -35.70 -16.78
C ARG A 32 21.35 -35.83 -16.31
N VAL A 33 22.02 -34.72 -16.00
CA VAL A 33 23.28 -34.77 -15.26
C VAL A 33 22.94 -34.76 -13.78
N SER A 34 23.29 -35.86 -13.12
CA SER A 34 23.16 -36.05 -11.69
C SER A 34 24.38 -35.45 -10.99
N PHE A 35 24.18 -34.42 -10.17
CA PHE A 35 25.13 -34.07 -9.11
C PHE A 35 24.53 -34.55 -7.79
N SER A 36 25.03 -35.70 -7.34
CA SER A 36 24.83 -36.17 -5.97
C SER A 36 26.04 -35.71 -5.15
N HIS A 37 25.81 -34.83 -4.18
CA HIS A 37 26.60 -34.81 -2.97
C HIS A 37 25.78 -34.28 -1.80
N GLN A 38 25.20 -35.26 -1.10
CA GLN A 38 25.02 -35.33 0.35
C GLN A 38 25.35 -34.07 1.17
N GLY A 39 24.31 -33.48 1.76
CA GLY A 39 24.44 -32.49 2.82
C GLY A 39 23.09 -32.30 3.51
N ARG A 40 22.95 -32.87 4.71
CA ARG A 40 21.81 -32.66 5.62
C ARG A 40 21.61 -31.15 5.84
N ASN A 41 20.38 -30.66 5.66
CA ASN A 41 19.78 -29.74 6.63
C ASN A 41 18.25 -29.76 6.51
N THR A 42 17.65 -30.23 7.59
CA THR A 42 16.23 -30.12 7.91
C THR A 42 15.90 -28.70 8.35
N PHE A 43 14.75 -28.18 7.90
CA PHE A 43 14.08 -26.93 8.29
C PHE A 43 14.71 -25.61 7.82
N SER A 44 14.07 -24.95 6.85
CA SER A 44 13.14 -23.87 7.19
C SER A 44 12.36 -23.35 5.98
N SER A 45 11.11 -23.07 6.29
CA SER A 45 10.00 -22.66 5.45
C SER A 45 10.24 -21.32 4.74
N ARG A 46 9.43 -21.09 3.71
CA ARG A 46 9.26 -19.86 2.93
C ARG A 46 9.47 -18.59 3.79
N ARG A 47 10.50 -17.82 3.47
CA ARG A 47 10.68 -16.47 4.03
C ARG A 47 9.65 -15.54 3.37
N LEU A 48 8.50 -15.38 4.02
CA LEU A 48 7.55 -14.31 3.73
C LEU A 48 8.22 -12.95 4.00
N GLN A 49 8.04 -12.06 3.03
CA GLN A 49 7.82 -10.62 3.15
C GLN A 49 8.67 -9.83 4.16
N SER A 50 9.63 -9.08 3.61
CA SER A 50 10.23 -7.93 4.28
C SER A 50 9.18 -6.83 4.51
N LEU A 51 8.44 -6.91 5.61
CA LEU A 51 7.98 -5.68 6.26
C LEU A 51 9.21 -5.07 6.94
N GLN A 52 9.91 -4.20 6.22
CA GLN A 52 10.80 -3.24 6.88
C GLN A 52 9.91 -2.18 7.52
N ILE A 53 9.41 -2.46 8.72
CA ILE A 53 8.97 -1.39 9.62
C ILE A 53 10.23 -0.98 10.40
N SER A 54 11.07 -0.19 9.75
CA SER A 54 12.01 0.66 10.48
C SER A 54 11.20 1.86 10.94
N CYS A 55 10.64 1.79 12.15
CA CYS A 55 10.16 2.99 12.84
C CYS A 55 11.41 3.86 13.09
N ALA A 56 11.70 4.76 12.15
CA ALA A 56 12.77 5.73 12.27
C ALA A 56 12.26 6.98 13.02
N ALA A 57 10.94 7.18 13.05
CA ALA A 57 10.32 8.35 13.62
C ALA A 57 10.46 8.41 15.15
N LYS A 58 10.80 9.59 15.65
CA LYS A 58 10.75 9.86 17.10
C LYS A 58 9.32 9.74 17.61
N PRO A 59 9.09 9.22 18.83
CA PRO A 59 7.74 9.09 19.39
C PRO A 59 7.06 10.47 19.53
N GLU A 60 7.82 11.52 19.82
CA GLU A 60 7.32 12.90 19.90
C GLU A 60 6.71 13.39 18.57
N THR A 61 7.28 12.98 17.44
CA THR A 61 6.80 13.36 16.12
C THR A 61 5.50 12.64 15.79
N VAL A 62 5.42 11.33 16.08
CA VAL A 62 4.17 10.56 15.93
C VAL A 62 3.04 11.19 16.76
N GLU A 63 3.31 11.60 18.00
CA GLU A 63 2.29 12.27 18.84
C GLU A 63 1.81 13.59 18.24
N LYS A 64 2.71 14.40 17.68
CA LYS A 64 2.35 15.65 17.00
C LYS A 64 1.52 15.39 15.74
N VAL A 65 1.92 14.44 14.91
CA VAL A 65 1.15 14.04 13.72
C VAL A 65 -0.24 13.59 14.14
N SER A 66 -0.35 12.71 15.14
CA SER A 66 -1.65 12.25 15.67
C SER A 66 -2.53 13.40 16.15
N LYS A 67 -1.96 14.42 16.81
CA LYS A 67 -2.71 15.62 17.24
C LYS A 67 -3.26 16.42 16.06
N ILE A 68 -2.45 16.62 15.02
CA ILE A 68 -2.87 17.35 13.81
C ILE A 68 -3.99 16.59 13.11
N VAL A 69 -3.85 15.28 12.96
CA VAL A 69 -4.87 14.41 12.34
C VAL A 69 -6.18 14.47 13.12
N LYS A 70 -6.14 14.39 14.46
CA LYS A 70 -7.34 14.53 15.30
C LYS A 70 -8.01 15.88 15.11
N LYS A 71 -7.22 16.95 15.00
CA LYS A 71 -7.72 18.31 14.82
C LYS A 71 -8.39 18.50 13.45
N GLN A 72 -7.78 18.02 12.36
CA GLN A 72 -8.36 18.15 11.02
C GLN A 72 -9.61 17.30 10.85
N LEU A 73 -9.59 16.06 11.34
CA LEU A 73 -10.74 15.14 11.25
C LEU A 73 -11.80 15.38 12.35
N ALA A 74 -11.65 16.42 13.17
CA ALA A 74 -12.52 16.74 14.30
C ALA A 74 -12.83 15.52 15.20
N LEU A 75 -11.83 14.65 15.43
CA LEU A 75 -11.98 13.45 16.24
C LEU A 75 -11.95 13.81 17.73
N PRO A 76 -12.74 13.11 18.57
CA PRO A 76 -12.69 13.30 20.02
C PRO A 76 -11.31 12.92 20.59
N ASP A 77 -10.94 13.51 21.72
CA ASP A 77 -9.66 13.22 22.39
C ASP A 77 -9.50 11.74 22.74
N ASP A 78 -10.62 11.08 23.09
CA ASP A 78 -10.72 9.64 23.37
C ASP A 78 -10.48 8.74 22.14
N SER A 79 -10.47 9.29 20.92
CA SER A 79 -10.14 8.50 19.73
C SER A 79 -8.71 8.00 19.78
N THR A 80 -8.57 6.68 19.65
CA THR A 80 -7.26 6.02 19.61
C THR A 80 -6.66 6.19 18.21
N VAL A 81 -5.72 7.12 18.08
CA VAL A 81 -4.93 7.34 16.86
C VAL A 81 -3.49 6.93 17.17
N ASN A 82 -3.07 5.79 16.62
CA ASN A 82 -1.72 5.25 16.75
C ASN A 82 -0.96 5.41 15.42
N GLY A 83 0.35 5.18 15.43
CA GLY A 83 1.15 5.14 14.19
C GLY A 83 0.61 4.16 13.15
N GLU A 84 0.11 3.00 13.58
CA GLU A 84 -0.47 1.97 12.70
C GLU A 84 -1.86 2.36 12.14
N SER A 85 -2.48 3.42 12.66
CA SER A 85 -3.78 3.88 12.18
C SER A 85 -3.65 4.43 10.76
N LYS A 86 -4.55 3.99 9.89
CA LYS A 86 -4.63 4.48 8.50
C LYS A 86 -5.54 5.69 8.42
N PHE A 87 -5.18 6.67 7.60
CA PHE A 87 -6.02 7.86 7.39
C PHE A 87 -7.43 7.49 6.91
N SER A 88 -7.53 6.56 5.96
CA SER A 88 -8.83 6.07 5.47
C SER A 88 -9.66 5.36 6.55
N THR A 89 -9.02 4.73 7.55
CA THR A 89 -9.76 4.10 8.67
C THR A 89 -10.24 5.10 9.70
N LEU A 90 -9.58 6.26 9.77
CA LEU A 90 -9.98 7.38 10.63
C LEU A 90 -11.06 8.26 9.97
N GLY A 91 -11.43 7.96 8.72
CA GLY A 91 -12.44 8.71 7.98
C GLY A 91 -11.89 9.87 7.17
N ALA A 92 -10.57 9.96 6.98
CA ALA A 92 -9.98 10.96 6.08
C ALA A 92 -10.31 10.62 4.62
N ASP A 93 -10.80 11.61 3.88
CA ASP A 93 -10.93 11.56 2.43
C ASP A 93 -9.69 12.14 1.71
N SER A 94 -9.76 12.23 0.38
CA SER A 94 -8.68 12.80 -0.44
C SER A 94 -8.36 14.28 -0.15
N LEU A 95 -9.37 15.09 0.14
CA LEU A 95 -9.24 16.48 0.56
C LEU A 95 -8.69 16.60 1.98
N ASP A 96 -9.19 15.78 2.93
CA ASP A 96 -8.69 15.77 4.30
C ASP A 96 -7.19 15.45 4.34
N THR A 97 -6.75 14.52 3.50
CA THR A 97 -5.33 14.15 3.40
C THR A 97 -4.46 15.33 2.97
N VAL A 98 -4.93 16.16 2.03
CA VAL A 98 -4.23 17.39 1.60
C VAL A 98 -4.18 18.42 2.73
N GLU A 99 -5.28 18.62 3.46
CA GLU A 99 -5.32 19.54 4.61
C GLU A 99 -4.42 19.11 5.76
N ILE A 100 -4.33 17.80 6.02
CA ILE A 100 -3.42 17.22 7.01
C ILE A 100 -1.98 17.49 6.60
N VAL A 101 -1.62 17.22 5.34
CA VAL A 101 -0.25 17.42 4.83
C VAL A 101 0.15 18.89 4.89
N MET A 102 -0.72 19.82 4.50
CA MET A 102 -0.47 21.26 4.64
C MET A 102 -0.24 21.66 6.10
N GLY A 103 -1.04 21.13 7.04
CA GLY A 103 -0.84 21.38 8.47
C GLY A 103 0.48 20.83 9.01
N LEU A 104 0.93 19.69 8.48
CA LEU A 104 2.23 19.10 8.82
C LEU A 104 3.40 19.93 8.27
N GLU A 105 3.30 20.42 7.03
CA GLU A 105 4.29 21.32 6.45
C GLU A 105 4.45 22.61 7.26
N GLU A 106 3.34 23.21 7.69
CA GLU A 106 3.33 24.43 8.50
C GLU A 106 3.89 24.18 9.91
N GLU A 107 3.46 23.11 10.61
CA GLU A 107 3.91 22.81 11.97
C GLU A 107 5.42 22.49 12.04
N PHE A 108 5.94 21.72 11.07
CA PHE A 108 7.33 21.30 11.07
C PHE A 108 8.25 22.17 10.21
N GLY A 109 7.70 23.12 9.45
CA GLY A 109 8.46 24.01 8.56
C GLY A 109 9.19 23.25 7.44
N ILE A 110 8.59 22.16 6.97
CA ILE A 110 9.10 21.30 5.89
C ILE A 110 8.32 21.51 4.60
N SER A 111 8.80 20.91 3.50
CA SER A 111 8.05 20.84 2.24
C SER A 111 7.98 19.37 1.84
N VAL A 112 6.75 18.89 1.65
CA VAL A 112 6.42 17.52 1.29
C VAL A 112 5.99 17.51 -0.17
N GLU A 113 6.59 16.66 -0.99
CA GLU A 113 6.15 16.52 -2.38
C GLU A 113 4.76 15.88 -2.46
N GLU A 114 3.93 16.33 -3.40
CA GLU A 114 2.55 15.86 -3.56
C GLU A 114 2.47 14.33 -3.77
N GLU A 115 3.40 13.76 -4.56
CA GLU A 115 3.47 12.32 -4.80
C GLU A 115 3.77 11.53 -3.52
N SER A 116 4.66 12.07 -2.68
CA SER A 116 4.99 11.49 -1.39
C SER A 116 3.79 11.57 -0.44
N ALA A 117 3.15 12.75 -0.36
CA ALA A 117 1.96 13.01 0.43
C ALA A 117 0.79 12.06 0.09
N GLN A 118 0.52 11.83 -1.20
CA GLN A 118 -0.52 10.91 -1.66
C GLN A 118 -0.19 9.43 -1.40
N SER A 119 1.10 9.10 -1.30
CA SER A 119 1.56 7.74 -1.02
C SER A 119 1.46 7.37 0.47
N ILE A 120 1.30 8.36 1.36
CA ILE A 120 1.21 8.12 2.80
C ILE A 120 -0.15 7.54 3.16
N THR A 121 -0.17 6.33 3.73
CA THR A 121 -1.43 5.67 4.12
C THR A 121 -1.64 5.64 5.62
N THR A 122 -0.55 5.72 6.40
CA THR A 122 -0.55 5.60 7.86
C THR A 122 0.07 6.81 8.55
N VAL A 123 -0.32 7.03 9.81
CA VAL A 123 0.27 8.06 10.68
C VAL A 123 1.77 7.83 10.88
N GLN A 124 2.19 6.57 10.97
CA GLN A 124 3.59 6.19 11.11
C GLN A 124 4.40 6.60 9.87
N GLU A 125 3.93 6.27 8.67
CA GLU A 125 4.59 6.69 7.42
C GLU A 125 4.73 8.22 7.32
N ALA A 126 3.71 8.97 7.75
CA ALA A 126 3.80 10.44 7.80
C ALA A 126 4.92 10.91 8.73
N ALA A 127 4.97 10.36 9.95
CA ALA A 127 5.96 10.72 10.94
C ALA A 127 7.39 10.36 10.49
N ASP A 128 7.57 9.19 9.87
CA ASP A 128 8.85 8.74 9.34
C ASP A 128 9.35 9.66 8.20
N MET A 129 8.44 10.08 7.30
CA MET A 129 8.76 11.02 6.23
C MET A 129 9.15 12.40 6.76
N ILE A 130 8.43 12.91 7.75
CA ILE A 130 8.70 14.21 8.38
C ILE A 130 10.12 14.22 8.96
N GLU A 131 10.50 13.16 9.68
CA GLU A 131 11.85 13.07 10.26
C GLU A 131 12.95 13.04 9.17
N ASP A 132 12.76 12.31 8.08
CA ASP A 132 13.70 12.30 6.95
C ASP A 132 13.87 13.70 6.33
N LEU A 133 12.77 14.45 6.17
CA LEU A 133 12.78 15.80 5.64
C LEU A 133 13.43 16.81 6.60
N ILE A 134 13.21 16.69 7.91
CA ILE A 134 13.86 17.51 8.93
C ILE A 134 15.38 17.27 8.93
N LEU A 135 15.80 16.00 8.80
CA LEU A 135 17.22 15.63 8.71
C LEU A 135 17.87 16.21 7.45
N LYS A 136 17.21 16.07 6.28
CA LYS A 136 17.69 16.64 5.00
C LYS A 136 17.77 18.16 5.01
N LYS A 137 16.84 18.85 5.67
CA LYS A 137 16.84 20.32 5.78
C LYS A 137 17.99 20.85 6.64
N SER A 138 18.50 20.03 7.57
CA SER A 138 19.51 20.43 8.55
C SER A 138 20.96 20.13 8.13
N GLY A 139 21.17 19.47 6.99
CA GLY A 139 22.49 19.14 6.42
C GLY A 139 22.84 20.02 5.24
#